data_AF-A0A4Z0H690-F1
#
_entry.id   AF-A0A4Z0H690-F1
#
_cell.length_a   1.000
_cell.length_b   1.000
_cell.length_c   1.000
_cell.angle_alpha   90.00
_cell.angle_beta   90.00
_cell.angle_gamma   90.00
#
_symmetry.space_group_name_H-M   'P 1'
#
loop_
_entity.id
_entity.type
_entity.pdbx_description
1 polymer ?
#
loop_
_entity_poly.entity_id
_entity_poly.type
_entity_poly.pdbx_seq_one_letter_code
_entity_poly.pdbx_strand_id
1 'polypeptide(L)'
;MEVDKLSKRSMSNQEIKQMYESGERTVVIAEMANVSPRYIRDILKKEKVEMRERGSRKRKYKVNEHFFKTWSNNMAYILGFFAADGYIASNLQLVSFAQKEKYILEEIRKEMDSEHPITLNPKTKVHVMNINSKIMKNDLMQIHGMTSEKSNTLVFPNIPEEYVSHFVRGYFDGDGYVNLDKYYVSIVSGSHEFLKELENYIEKLGIRVYVRPQSKYSRMIISGRKSIRIFANWMYQSSSLHLNRKRKEFERETLADTKLEDRNKLYTSLAIKERKERFLQLIKNNYSIRMICEELNIKEETFHVWMRKDEKFRRSFQNIR
;
A
#
# COMPACT_ATOMS: atom_id res chain seq x y z
N MET A 1 68.64 -1.24 5.80
CA MET A 1 67.68 -0.52 6.67
C MET A 1 67.15 0.66 5.89
N GLU A 2 66.17 0.41 5.02
CA GLU A 2 65.43 1.49 4.36
C GLU A 2 64.51 2.15 5.38
N VAL A 3 64.65 3.46 5.50
CA VAL A 3 63.89 4.31 6.40
C VAL A 3 62.42 4.24 5.98
N ASP A 4 61.62 3.57 6.80
CA ASP A 4 60.17 3.49 6.69
C ASP A 4 59.60 4.92 6.73
N LYS A 5 59.20 5.44 5.57
CA LYS A 5 58.57 6.75 5.44
C LYS A 5 57.25 6.70 6.19
N LEU A 6 57.22 7.25 7.40
CA LEU A 6 56.03 7.54 8.21
C LEU A 6 54.84 7.90 7.30
N SER A 7 53.97 6.91 7.07
CA SER A 7 52.78 7.07 6.26
C SER A 7 51.90 8.11 6.95
N LYS A 8 51.81 9.32 6.37
CA LYS A 8 50.85 10.37 6.80
C LYS A 8 49.39 9.91 6.76
N ARG A 9 49.14 8.76 6.13
CA ARG A 9 47.83 8.17 5.92
C ARG A 9 47.45 7.24 7.08
N SER A 10 46.29 7.49 7.66
CA SER A 10 45.78 6.81 8.85
C SER A 10 44.97 5.53 8.57
N MET A 11 44.74 5.20 7.30
CA MET A 11 43.89 4.07 6.88
C MET A 11 44.53 3.23 5.76
N SER A 12 44.26 1.94 5.74
CA SER A 12 44.61 1.00 4.68
C SER A 12 43.70 1.15 3.45
N ASN A 13 44.11 0.58 2.31
CA ASN A 13 43.28 0.55 1.10
C ASN A 13 41.97 -0.24 1.32
N GLN A 14 42.02 -1.32 2.12
CA GLN A 14 40.86 -2.15 2.42
C GLN A 14 39.82 -1.40 3.26
N GLU A 15 40.25 -0.65 4.28
CA GLU A 15 39.34 0.18 5.08
C GLU A 15 38.71 1.29 4.25
N ILE A 16 39.50 1.97 3.39
CA ILE A 16 38.99 2.98 2.46
C ILE A 16 37.94 2.39 1.53
N LYS A 17 38.18 1.18 1.00
CA LYS A 17 37.24 0.46 0.15
C LYS A 17 35.96 0.12 0.90
N GLN A 18 36.07 -0.48 2.09
CA GLN A 18 34.91 -0.84 2.91
C GLN A 18 34.06 0.37 3.27
N MET A 19 34.67 1.49 3.67
CA MET A 19 33.94 2.73 3.95
C MET A 19 33.26 3.30 2.70
N TYR A 20 33.92 3.21 1.55
CA TYR A 20 33.29 3.60 0.29
C TYR A 20 32.14 2.65 -0.10
N GLU A 21 32.26 1.35 0.15
CA GLU A 21 31.18 0.40 -0.15
C GLU A 21 30.01 0.57 0.83
N SER A 22 30.27 0.98 2.08
CA SER A 22 29.24 1.23 3.11
C SER A 22 28.46 2.55 2.94
N GLY A 23 28.79 3.36 1.93
CA GLY A 23 28.06 4.59 1.61
C GLY A 23 28.78 5.89 1.99
N GLU A 24 29.98 5.84 2.58
CA GLU A 24 30.67 7.05 3.02
C GLU A 24 31.15 7.93 1.87
N ARG A 25 31.17 9.25 2.10
CA ARG A 25 31.60 10.22 1.10
C ARG A 25 33.12 10.21 0.99
N THR A 26 33.65 10.34 -0.22
CA THR A 26 35.11 10.40 -0.44
C THR A 26 35.78 11.55 0.30
N VAL A 27 35.04 12.62 0.61
CA VAL A 27 35.54 13.75 1.42
C VAL A 27 35.68 13.35 2.88
N VAL A 28 34.68 12.67 3.45
CA VAL A 28 34.73 12.16 4.84
C VAL A 28 35.82 11.10 4.99
N ILE A 29 35.90 10.16 4.04
CA ILE A 29 36.97 9.14 4.03
C ILE A 29 38.35 9.81 3.93
N ALA A 30 38.48 10.88 3.11
CA ALA A 30 39.74 11.61 2.98
C ALA A 30 40.15 12.33 4.27
N GLU A 31 39.20 12.96 4.96
CA GLU A 31 39.40 13.58 6.28
C GLU A 31 39.84 12.53 7.32
N MET A 32 39.15 11.39 7.39
CA MET A 32 39.49 10.30 8.32
C MET A 32 40.83 9.63 8.02
N ALA A 33 41.15 9.44 6.74
CA ALA A 33 42.40 8.86 6.29
C ALA A 33 43.57 9.86 6.28
N ASN A 34 43.33 11.14 6.62
CA ASN A 34 44.30 12.24 6.57
C ASN A 34 44.99 12.40 5.20
N VAL A 35 44.19 12.37 4.12
CA VAL A 35 44.66 12.48 2.74
C VAL A 35 43.72 13.36 1.91
N SER A 36 44.09 13.66 0.66
CA SER A 36 43.20 14.42 -0.22
C SER A 36 42.06 13.56 -0.81
N PRO A 37 40.87 14.14 -1.10
CA PRO A 37 39.81 13.44 -1.82
C PRO A 37 40.22 12.97 -3.23
N ARG A 38 41.24 13.58 -3.84
CA ARG A 38 41.83 13.08 -5.09
C ARG A 38 42.55 11.75 -4.86
N TYR A 39 43.35 11.67 -3.81
CA TYR A 39 44.08 10.47 -3.46
C TYR A 39 43.16 9.29 -3.14
N ILE A 40 42.04 9.50 -2.42
CA ILE A 40 41.00 8.47 -2.22
C ILE A 40 40.46 7.95 -3.56
N ARG A 41 40.17 8.83 -4.53
CA ARG A 41 39.70 8.42 -5.86
C ARG A 41 40.74 7.60 -6.62
N ASP A 42 42.01 7.96 -6.51
CA ASP A 42 43.10 7.23 -7.15
C ASP A 42 43.24 5.82 -6.55
N ILE A 43 43.09 5.68 -5.23
CA ILE A 43 43.02 4.36 -4.56
C ILE A 43 41.83 3.55 -5.08
N LEU A 44 40.62 4.10 -5.05
CA LEU A 44 39.41 3.39 -5.49
C LEU A 44 39.52 2.93 -6.96
N LYS A 45 40.11 3.76 -7.82
CA LYS A 45 40.36 3.42 -9.23
C LYS A 45 41.41 2.30 -9.36
N LYS A 46 42.48 2.34 -8.57
CA LYS A 46 43.53 1.31 -8.54
C LYS A 46 42.97 -0.04 -8.04
N GLU A 47 42.11 -0.01 -7.04
CA GLU A 47 41.39 -1.17 -6.48
C GLU A 47 40.20 -1.62 -7.34
N LYS A 48 40.00 -1.04 -8.54
CA LYS A 48 38.92 -1.34 -9.48
C LYS A 48 37.51 -1.25 -8.88
N VAL A 49 37.32 -0.34 -7.93
CA VAL A 49 36.01 -0.05 -7.33
C VAL A 49 35.18 0.80 -8.28
N GLU A 50 33.94 0.38 -8.54
CA GLU A 50 33.01 1.15 -9.37
C GLU A 50 32.65 2.48 -8.69
N MET A 51 32.84 3.58 -9.40
CA MET A 51 32.61 4.90 -8.83
C MET A 51 31.13 5.27 -8.92
N ARG A 52 30.51 5.62 -7.78
CA ARG A 52 29.11 6.08 -7.70
C ARG A 52 28.77 7.16 -8.72
N GLU A 53 27.51 7.23 -9.12
CA GLU A 53 27.02 8.27 -10.02
C GLU A 53 27.31 9.69 -9.50
N ARG A 54 27.51 10.65 -10.43
CA ARG A 54 27.86 12.04 -10.10
C ARG A 54 26.89 12.68 -9.10
N GLY A 55 25.59 12.38 -9.19
CA GLY A 55 24.56 12.86 -8.26
C GLY A 55 24.75 12.34 -6.84
N SER A 56 25.09 11.06 -6.70
CA SER A 56 25.30 10.40 -5.41
C SER A 56 26.52 10.92 -4.64
N ARG A 57 27.55 11.37 -5.36
CA ARG A 57 28.78 11.92 -4.74
C ARG A 57 28.57 13.26 -4.04
N LYS A 58 27.62 14.07 -4.49
CA LYS A 58 27.42 15.45 -4.01
C LYS A 58 26.35 15.58 -2.92
N ARG A 59 25.77 14.47 -2.47
CA ARG A 59 24.67 14.53 -1.50
C ARG A 59 25.12 14.99 -0.11
N LYS A 60 24.21 15.72 0.53
CA LYS A 60 24.36 16.17 1.92
C LYS A 60 24.06 15.04 2.93
N TYR A 61 23.01 14.27 2.70
CA TYR A 61 22.53 13.22 3.60
C TYR A 61 22.72 11.83 3.01
N LYS A 62 23.10 10.86 3.85
CA LYS A 62 23.17 9.45 3.51
C LYS A 62 21.75 8.87 3.29
N VAL A 63 21.66 7.85 2.43
CA VAL A 63 20.48 7.00 2.23
C VAL A 63 20.90 5.71 1.50
N ASN A 64 20.27 4.58 1.80
CA ASN A 64 20.35 3.39 0.95
C ASN A 64 19.60 3.66 -0.37
N GLU A 65 20.33 4.08 -1.40
CA GLU A 65 19.76 4.38 -2.71
C GLU A 65 19.19 3.16 -3.43
N HIS A 66 19.65 1.96 -3.09
CA HIS A 66 19.27 0.70 -3.69
C HIS A 66 18.16 0.00 -2.91
N PHE A 67 17.52 0.71 -1.97
CA PHE A 67 16.47 0.16 -1.10
C PHE A 67 15.36 -0.55 -1.88
N PHE A 68 14.96 -0.02 -3.05
CA PHE A 68 13.88 -0.59 -3.85
C PHE A 68 14.32 -1.70 -4.83
N LYS A 69 15.57 -2.20 -4.73
CA LYS A 69 16.07 -3.27 -5.59
C LYS A 69 15.93 -4.67 -4.99
N THR A 70 15.79 -4.77 -3.67
CA THR A 70 15.72 -6.05 -2.97
C THR A 70 14.42 -6.14 -2.18
N TRP A 71 13.65 -7.20 -2.42
CA TRP A 71 12.40 -7.41 -1.72
C TRP A 71 12.61 -7.79 -0.26
N SER A 72 11.77 -7.21 0.60
CA SER A 72 11.59 -7.54 2.00
C SER A 72 10.19 -7.11 2.43
N ASN A 73 9.70 -7.60 3.57
CA ASN A 73 8.39 -7.21 4.11
C ASN A 73 8.28 -5.68 4.29
N ASN A 74 9.38 -5.05 4.71
CA ASN A 74 9.45 -3.61 4.92
C ASN A 74 9.55 -2.84 3.61
N MET A 75 10.35 -3.32 2.64
CA MET A 75 10.43 -2.70 1.32
C MET A 75 9.06 -2.69 0.64
N ALA A 76 8.36 -3.83 0.65
CA ALA A 76 7.02 -3.94 0.06
C ALA A 76 6.01 -3.01 0.73
N TYR A 77 6.02 -2.95 2.07
CA TYR A 77 5.23 -1.98 2.82
C TYR A 77 5.54 -0.54 2.42
N ILE A 78 6.82 -0.16 2.36
CA ILE A 78 7.24 1.20 2.00
C ILE A 78 6.84 1.53 0.56
N LEU A 79 6.94 0.58 -0.37
CA LEU A 79 6.49 0.74 -1.75
C LEU A 79 4.98 0.97 -1.82
N GLY A 80 4.18 0.20 -1.07
CA GLY A 80 2.73 0.38 -0.99
C GLY A 80 2.34 1.72 -0.37
N PHE A 81 3.00 2.09 0.73
CA PHE A 81 2.82 3.38 1.39
C PHE A 81 3.17 4.54 0.44
N PHE A 82 4.25 4.39 -0.33
CA PHE A 82 4.65 5.35 -1.35
C PHE A 82 3.64 5.43 -2.51
N ALA A 83 3.08 4.29 -2.94
CA ALA A 83 2.09 4.25 -4.01
C ALA A 83 0.80 5.01 -3.65
N ALA A 84 0.42 5.02 -2.37
CA ALA A 84 -0.69 5.84 -1.86
C ALA A 84 -0.28 7.32 -1.69
N ASP A 85 0.58 7.62 -0.72
CA ASP A 85 0.83 8.99 -0.23
C ASP A 85 2.16 9.60 -0.71
N GLY A 86 3.00 8.85 -1.42
CA GLY A 86 4.30 9.30 -1.89
C GLY A 86 4.23 10.38 -2.96
N TYR A 87 5.34 11.02 -3.28
CA TYR A 87 5.42 11.98 -4.39
C TYR A 87 6.75 11.85 -5.13
N ILE A 88 6.68 11.79 -6.46
CA ILE A 88 7.83 11.85 -7.36
C ILE A 88 7.76 13.19 -8.10
N ALA A 89 8.81 14.01 -7.97
CA ALA A 89 8.91 15.22 -8.78
C ALA A 89 9.24 14.84 -10.23
N SER A 90 8.52 15.41 -11.21
CA SER A 90 8.77 15.17 -12.64
C SER A 90 10.18 15.58 -13.05
N ASN A 91 10.55 16.83 -12.75
CA ASN A 91 11.77 17.47 -13.25
C ASN A 91 12.95 17.42 -12.27
N LEU A 92 12.75 16.91 -11.05
CA LEU A 92 13.78 16.85 -10.02
C LEU A 92 14.07 15.40 -9.63
N GLN A 93 15.26 15.15 -9.08
CA GLN A 93 15.66 13.85 -8.52
C GLN A 93 15.10 13.69 -7.10
N LEU A 94 13.81 14.02 -6.91
CA LEU A 94 13.17 14.10 -5.60
C LEU A 94 12.08 13.04 -5.47
N VAL A 95 12.20 12.26 -4.40
CA VAL A 95 11.19 11.34 -3.87
C VAL A 95 10.77 11.88 -2.52
N SER A 96 9.47 11.98 -2.26
CA SER A 96 8.95 12.57 -1.03
C SER A 96 7.94 11.65 -0.37
N PHE A 97 8.06 11.52 0.94
CA PHE A 97 7.07 10.87 1.80
C PHE A 97 6.45 11.94 2.69
N ALA A 98 5.13 11.94 2.81
CA ALA A 98 4.40 12.90 3.62
C ALA A 98 3.40 12.18 4.53
N GLN A 99 3.36 12.54 5.81
CA GLN A 99 2.37 12.01 6.73
C GLN A 99 2.14 12.94 7.93
N LYS A 100 0.95 12.92 8.53
CA LYS A 100 0.65 13.66 9.75
C LYS A 100 1.43 13.09 10.94
N GLU A 101 1.44 11.78 11.07
CA GLU A 101 2.13 11.06 12.13
C GLU A 101 3.63 10.96 11.83
N LYS A 102 4.46 11.67 12.61
CA LYS A 102 5.91 11.72 12.39
C LYS A 102 6.60 10.35 12.52
N TYR A 103 6.17 9.51 13.47
CA TYR A 103 6.86 8.26 13.81
C TYR A 103 6.99 7.31 12.61
N ILE A 104 5.99 7.23 11.73
CA ILE A 104 6.08 6.31 10.58
C ILE A 104 7.17 6.78 9.61
N LEU A 105 7.35 8.09 9.44
CA LEU A 105 8.44 8.62 8.64
C LEU A 105 9.79 8.37 9.30
N GLU A 106 9.87 8.40 10.63
CA GLU A 106 11.09 8.05 11.37
C GLU A 106 11.47 6.58 11.20
N GLU A 107 10.48 5.67 11.25
CA GLU A 107 10.69 4.24 10.99
C GLU A 107 11.08 3.97 9.54
N ILE A 108 10.40 4.60 8.56
CA ILE A 108 10.78 4.50 7.13
C ILE A 108 12.20 5.03 6.92
N ARG A 109 12.54 6.17 7.54
CA ARG A 109 13.88 6.76 7.45
C ARG A 109 14.95 5.80 7.99
N LYS A 110 14.68 5.15 9.13
CA LYS A 110 15.56 4.16 9.75
C LYS A 110 15.72 2.93 8.85
N GLU A 111 14.61 2.40 8.33
CA GLU A 111 14.59 1.22 7.45
C GLU A 111 15.36 1.46 6.14
N MET A 112 15.32 2.69 5.62
CA MET A 112 16.05 3.10 4.42
C MET A 112 17.50 3.53 4.69
N ASP A 113 18.01 3.37 5.93
CA ASP A 113 19.33 3.85 6.36
C ASP A 113 19.59 5.31 5.92
N SER A 114 18.61 6.18 6.20
CA SER A 114 18.57 7.57 5.72
C SER A 114 18.81 8.60 6.82
N GLU A 115 19.56 9.64 6.48
CA GLU A 115 19.80 10.81 7.35
C GLU A 115 18.98 12.03 6.95
N HIS A 116 18.08 11.88 5.98
CA HIS A 116 17.28 13.00 5.50
C HIS A 116 16.38 13.55 6.62
N PRO A 117 16.34 14.88 6.81
CA PRO A 117 15.53 15.47 7.85
C PRO A 117 14.04 15.34 7.54
N ILE A 118 13.25 15.12 8.58
CA ILE A 118 11.80 15.18 8.52
C ILE A 118 11.38 16.58 8.95
N THR A 119 10.79 17.34 8.04
CA THR A 119 10.37 18.73 8.28
C THR A 119 8.85 18.81 8.48
N LEU A 120 8.38 19.75 9.31
CA LEU A 120 6.95 19.99 9.50
C LEU A 120 6.50 21.17 8.64
N ASN A 121 5.48 20.97 7.81
CA ASN A 121 4.82 22.08 7.14
C ASN A 121 3.94 22.84 8.15
N PRO A 122 4.22 24.12 8.45
CA PRO A 122 3.53 24.85 9.51
C PRO A 122 2.04 25.12 9.19
N LYS A 123 1.67 25.14 7.90
CA LYS A 123 0.30 25.40 7.42
C LYS A 123 -0.55 24.13 7.44
N THR A 124 -0.04 23.05 6.86
CA THR A 124 -0.81 21.79 6.73
C THR A 124 -0.66 20.87 7.94
N LYS A 125 0.32 21.13 8.81
CA LYS A 125 0.71 20.25 9.93
C LYS A 125 1.11 18.83 9.49
N VAL A 126 1.57 18.70 8.25
CA VAL A 126 2.05 17.44 7.67
C VAL A 126 3.58 17.42 7.75
N HIS A 127 4.13 16.29 8.20
CA HIS A 127 5.56 16.03 8.17
C HIS A 127 5.97 15.53 6.78
N VAL A 128 7.14 15.96 6.31
CA VAL A 128 7.64 15.64 4.97
C VAL A 128 9.09 15.19 5.08
N MET A 129 9.40 14.06 4.45
CA MET A 129 10.76 13.57 4.23
C MET A 129 11.07 13.62 2.74
N ASN A 130 11.96 14.53 2.36
CA ASN A 130 12.40 14.73 0.98
C ASN A 130 13.74 14.03 0.76
N ILE A 131 13.78 13.03 -0.12
CA ILE A 131 14.98 12.27 -0.47
C ILE A 131 15.41 12.65 -1.88
N ASN A 132 16.63 13.18 -2.00
CA ASN A 132 17.21 13.50 -3.29
C ASN A 132 18.09 12.36 -3.80
N SER A 133 17.51 11.38 -4.50
CA SER A 133 18.26 10.28 -5.13
C SER A 133 17.72 9.99 -6.53
N LYS A 134 18.61 10.10 -7.52
CA LYS A 134 18.31 9.71 -8.90
C LYS A 134 18.06 8.21 -9.02
N ILE A 135 18.87 7.40 -8.32
CA ILE A 135 18.78 5.93 -8.36
C ILE A 135 17.44 5.49 -7.78
N MET A 136 17.09 5.95 -6.59
CA MET A 136 15.81 5.63 -5.94
C MET A 136 14.60 6.05 -6.77
N LYS A 137 14.63 7.27 -7.34
CA LYS A 137 13.59 7.72 -8.26
C LYS A 137 13.47 6.79 -9.46
N ASN A 138 14.61 6.43 -10.07
CA ASN A 138 14.63 5.53 -11.22
C ASN A 138 14.13 4.12 -10.86
N ASP A 139 14.52 3.58 -9.70
CA ASP A 139 14.07 2.28 -9.22
C ASP A 139 12.54 2.29 -9.04
N LEU A 140 11.97 3.31 -8.38
CA LEU A 140 10.52 3.47 -8.24
C LEU A 140 9.81 3.55 -9.60
N MET A 141 10.36 4.30 -10.56
CA MET A 141 9.71 4.50 -11.86
C MET A 141 9.85 3.30 -12.80
N GLN A 142 11.07 2.75 -12.93
CA GLN A 142 11.41 1.77 -13.95
C GLN A 142 11.21 0.33 -13.47
N ILE A 143 11.43 0.05 -12.19
CA ILE A 143 11.23 -1.30 -11.63
C ILE A 143 9.78 -1.45 -11.18
N HIS A 144 9.24 -0.44 -10.50
CA HIS A 144 7.94 -0.55 -9.82
C HIS A 144 6.80 0.21 -10.51
N GLY A 145 7.05 0.87 -11.64
CA GLY A 145 6.02 1.54 -12.43
C GLY A 145 5.42 2.79 -11.77
N MET A 146 6.06 3.37 -10.76
CA MET A 146 5.55 4.56 -10.08
C MET A 146 5.73 5.81 -10.96
N THR A 147 4.72 6.68 -11.01
CA THR A 147 4.77 7.92 -11.79
C THR A 147 4.48 9.14 -10.91
N SER A 148 4.72 10.34 -11.44
CA SER A 148 4.29 11.59 -10.78
C SER A 148 2.77 11.74 -10.72
N GLU A 149 2.04 11.09 -11.62
CA GLU A 149 0.57 11.13 -11.74
C GLU A 149 -0.09 9.83 -11.25
N LYS A 150 0.62 9.05 -10.42
CA LYS A 150 0.24 7.71 -9.97
C LYS A 150 -1.18 7.62 -9.40
N SER A 151 -1.74 8.70 -8.86
CA SER A 151 -3.12 8.73 -8.38
C SER A 151 -4.14 8.26 -9.43
N ASN A 152 -3.84 8.48 -10.73
CA ASN A 152 -4.71 8.05 -11.85
C ASN A 152 -4.07 6.96 -12.73
N THR A 153 -2.75 6.82 -12.73
CA THR A 153 -2.04 5.92 -13.66
C THR A 153 -1.36 4.73 -12.98
N LEU A 154 -1.55 4.53 -11.67
CA LEU A 154 -0.91 3.44 -10.95
C LEU A 154 -1.36 2.09 -11.54
N VAL A 155 -0.42 1.24 -11.88
CA VAL A 155 -0.64 -0.18 -12.17
C VAL A 155 -0.16 -0.98 -10.97
N PHE A 156 -0.78 -2.12 -10.68
CA PHE A 156 -0.30 -2.98 -9.60
C PHE A 156 1.13 -3.45 -9.93
N PRO A 157 2.14 -3.18 -9.06
CA PRO A 157 3.52 -3.53 -9.39
C PRO A 157 3.70 -5.05 -9.51
N ASN A 158 4.78 -5.49 -10.18
CA ASN A 158 5.13 -6.91 -10.21
C ASN A 158 5.82 -7.30 -8.88
N ILE A 159 5.02 -7.77 -7.92
CA ILE A 159 5.44 -8.08 -6.55
C ILE A 159 5.43 -9.61 -6.37
N PRO A 160 6.51 -10.21 -5.81
CA PRO A 160 6.48 -11.62 -5.44
C PRO A 160 5.34 -11.90 -4.44
N GLU A 161 4.67 -13.05 -4.59
CA GLU A 161 3.41 -13.35 -3.91
C GLU A 161 3.51 -13.21 -2.38
N GLU A 162 4.65 -13.61 -1.79
CA GLU A 162 4.89 -13.52 -0.35
C GLU A 162 4.92 -12.08 0.20
N TYR A 163 5.14 -11.07 -0.66
CA TYR A 163 5.22 -9.65 -0.26
C TYR A 163 3.95 -8.85 -0.57
N VAL A 164 2.98 -9.43 -1.28
CA VAL A 164 1.77 -8.72 -1.71
C VAL A 164 0.99 -8.18 -0.51
N SER A 165 0.84 -8.98 0.55
CA SER A 165 0.12 -8.55 1.77
C SER A 165 0.76 -7.32 2.42
N HIS A 166 2.09 -7.20 2.37
CA HIS A 166 2.84 -6.08 2.91
C HIS A 166 2.68 -4.82 2.06
N PHE A 167 2.72 -4.96 0.73
CA PHE A 167 2.40 -3.85 -0.16
C PHE A 167 0.97 -3.33 0.04
N VAL A 168 -0.01 -4.24 0.12
CA VAL A 168 -1.40 -3.85 0.36
C VAL A 168 -1.56 -3.20 1.73
N ARG A 169 -0.87 -3.68 2.78
CA ARG A 169 -0.83 -3.01 4.08
C ARG A 169 -0.30 -1.58 3.96
N GLY A 170 0.80 -1.37 3.24
CA GLY A 170 1.38 -0.05 3.01
C GLY A 170 0.41 0.89 2.30
N TYR A 171 -0.20 0.42 1.21
CA TYR A 171 -1.18 1.20 0.45
C TYR A 171 -2.43 1.51 1.29
N PHE A 172 -2.93 0.51 2.01
CA PHE A 172 -4.03 0.66 2.95
C PHE A 172 -3.69 1.68 4.04
N ASP A 173 -2.46 1.71 4.54
CA ASP A 173 -2.05 2.68 5.56
C ASP A 173 -1.96 4.12 5.04
N GLY A 174 -1.70 4.33 3.75
CA GLY A 174 -1.92 5.63 3.11
C GLY A 174 -3.41 5.92 2.90
N ASP A 175 -4.03 5.24 1.93
CA ASP A 175 -5.34 5.62 1.35
C ASP A 175 -6.54 4.75 1.82
N GLY A 176 -6.30 3.81 2.72
CA GLY A 176 -7.34 2.98 3.31
C GLY A 176 -8.10 3.62 4.47
N TYR A 177 -9.29 3.10 4.73
CA TYR A 177 -10.14 3.48 5.85
C TYR A 177 -10.85 2.26 6.43
N VAL A 178 -10.95 2.19 7.75
CA VAL A 178 -11.65 1.13 8.48
C VAL A 178 -12.71 1.77 9.39
N ASN A 179 -13.90 1.17 9.41
CA ASN A 179 -14.97 1.51 10.32
C ASN A 179 -15.60 0.22 10.84
N LEU A 180 -15.18 -0.18 12.05
CA LEU A 180 -15.71 -1.39 12.66
C LEU A 180 -17.14 -1.22 13.20
N ASP A 181 -17.59 -0.01 13.54
CA ASP A 181 -18.97 0.19 14.00
C ASP A 181 -20.00 -0.17 12.90
N LYS A 182 -19.63 0.08 11.65
CA LYS A 182 -20.41 -0.25 10.45
C LYS A 182 -19.91 -1.51 9.74
N TYR A 183 -18.89 -2.18 10.27
CA TYR A 183 -18.23 -3.33 9.67
C TYR A 183 -17.94 -3.16 8.18
N TYR A 184 -17.18 -2.11 7.84
CA TYR A 184 -16.59 -2.00 6.51
C TYR A 184 -15.18 -1.42 6.53
N VAL A 185 -14.42 -1.84 5.53
CA VAL A 185 -13.14 -1.29 5.12
C VAL A 185 -13.32 -0.70 3.72
N SER A 186 -12.66 0.41 3.42
CA SER A 186 -12.63 0.96 2.07
C SER A 186 -11.25 1.40 1.65
N ILE A 187 -10.94 1.18 0.37
CA ILE A 187 -9.72 1.65 -0.30
C ILE A 187 -10.16 2.53 -1.47
N VAL A 188 -9.49 3.66 -1.65
CA VAL A 188 -9.79 4.62 -2.73
C VAL A 188 -8.61 4.67 -3.68
N SER A 189 -8.87 4.73 -4.98
CA SER A 189 -7.85 5.00 -5.99
C SER A 189 -8.48 5.65 -7.22
N GLY A 190 -7.75 6.54 -7.89
CA GLY A 190 -8.12 7.05 -9.22
C GLY A 190 -7.85 6.04 -10.33
N SER A 191 -6.96 5.07 -10.11
CA SER A 191 -6.66 4.01 -11.07
C SER A 191 -7.62 2.82 -10.92
N HIS A 192 -8.44 2.60 -11.96
CA HIS A 192 -9.33 1.44 -12.02
C HIS A 192 -8.55 0.13 -12.19
N GLU A 193 -7.46 0.14 -12.97
CA GLU A 193 -6.62 -1.03 -13.22
C GLU A 193 -5.98 -1.54 -11.92
N PHE A 194 -5.44 -0.63 -11.11
CA PHE A 194 -4.89 -0.97 -9.81
C PHE A 194 -5.92 -1.64 -8.89
N LEU A 195 -7.14 -1.08 -8.81
CA LEU A 195 -8.19 -1.63 -7.96
C LEU A 195 -8.68 -2.99 -8.45
N LYS A 196 -8.71 -3.22 -9.76
CA LYS A 196 -9.10 -4.52 -10.32
C LYS A 196 -8.11 -5.61 -9.94
N GLU A 197 -6.81 -5.34 -10.02
CA GLU A 197 -5.80 -6.31 -9.57
C GLU A 197 -5.84 -6.53 -8.05
N LEU A 198 -6.03 -5.46 -7.28
CA LEU A 198 -6.23 -5.58 -5.83
C LEU A 198 -7.48 -6.40 -5.47
N GLU A 199 -8.56 -6.28 -6.25
CA GLU A 199 -9.77 -7.08 -6.10
C GLU A 199 -9.46 -8.57 -6.27
N ASN A 200 -8.71 -8.94 -7.32
CA ASN A 200 -8.30 -10.33 -7.56
C ASN A 200 -7.54 -10.93 -6.35
N TYR A 201 -6.62 -10.19 -5.73
CA TYR A 201 -5.90 -10.66 -4.55
C TYR A 201 -6.82 -10.85 -3.34
N ILE A 202 -7.78 -9.95 -3.13
CA ILE A 202 -8.73 -10.03 -2.02
C ILE A 202 -9.74 -11.18 -2.24
N GLU A 203 -10.19 -11.39 -3.47
CA GLU A 203 -11.09 -12.49 -3.81
C GLU A 203 -10.44 -13.87 -3.61
N LYS A 204 -9.13 -14.00 -3.85
CA LYS A 204 -8.36 -15.22 -3.52
C LYS A 204 -8.38 -15.56 -2.02
N LEU A 205 -8.62 -14.57 -1.14
CA LEU A 205 -8.82 -14.78 0.30
C LEU A 205 -10.24 -15.27 0.65
N GLY A 206 -11.10 -15.47 -0.36
CA GLY A 206 -12.52 -15.78 -0.18
C GLY A 206 -13.36 -14.57 0.26
N ILE A 207 -12.85 -13.36 0.10
CA ILE A 207 -13.53 -12.13 0.48
C ILE A 207 -14.22 -11.52 -0.73
N ARG A 208 -15.53 -11.26 -0.60
CA ARG A 208 -16.29 -10.56 -1.64
C ARG A 208 -16.11 -9.05 -1.52
N VAL A 209 -15.73 -8.43 -2.62
CA VAL A 209 -15.46 -6.99 -2.72
C VAL A 209 -16.60 -6.28 -3.46
N TYR A 210 -16.79 -5.00 -3.20
CA TYR A 210 -17.68 -4.13 -3.98
C TYR A 210 -16.93 -2.88 -4.42
N VAL A 211 -16.79 -2.68 -5.72
CA VAL A 211 -16.19 -1.47 -6.28
C VAL A 211 -17.30 -0.48 -6.67
N ARG A 212 -17.27 0.72 -6.09
CA ARG A 212 -18.17 1.81 -6.42
C ARG A 212 -17.41 2.87 -7.22
N PRO A 213 -17.66 2.98 -8.54
CA PRO A 213 -17.07 4.06 -9.33
C PRO A 213 -17.65 5.41 -8.92
N GLN A 214 -16.82 6.45 -8.97
CA GLN A 214 -17.17 7.87 -8.88
C GLN A 214 -16.54 8.60 -10.07
N SER A 215 -16.86 9.87 -10.27
CA SER A 215 -16.40 10.65 -11.43
C SER A 215 -14.88 10.78 -11.54
N LYS A 216 -14.15 10.79 -10.42
CA LYS A 216 -12.68 10.99 -10.38
C LYS A 216 -11.90 9.86 -9.73
N TYR A 217 -12.59 8.93 -9.06
CA TYR A 217 -11.97 7.84 -8.33
C TYR A 217 -12.94 6.68 -8.19
N SER A 218 -12.44 5.51 -7.82
CA SER A 218 -13.26 4.37 -7.42
C SER A 218 -13.02 4.05 -5.95
N ARG A 219 -14.07 3.60 -5.27
CA ARG A 219 -13.99 3.13 -3.89
C ARG A 219 -14.26 1.65 -3.85
N MET A 220 -13.23 0.88 -3.52
CA MET A 220 -13.34 -0.51 -3.15
C MET A 220 -13.85 -0.61 -1.71
N ILE A 221 -14.79 -1.52 -1.45
CA ILE A 221 -15.37 -1.74 -0.12
C ILE A 221 -15.31 -3.23 0.18
N ILE A 222 -14.78 -3.56 1.36
CA ILE A 222 -14.90 -4.87 2.01
C ILE A 222 -15.86 -4.67 3.18
N SER A 223 -16.80 -5.58 3.40
CA SER A 223 -17.70 -5.46 4.54
C SER A 223 -18.10 -6.82 5.07
N GLY A 224 -18.45 -6.86 6.34
CA GLY A 224 -18.63 -8.10 7.06
C GLY A 224 -17.51 -8.27 8.09
N ARG A 225 -17.88 -8.69 9.29
CA ARG A 225 -16.96 -8.87 10.41
C ARG A 225 -15.86 -9.88 10.08
N LYS A 226 -16.25 -11.04 9.54
CA LYS A 226 -15.34 -12.12 9.16
C LYS A 226 -14.46 -11.69 8.01
N SER A 227 -15.04 -11.11 6.96
CA SER A 227 -14.29 -10.58 5.81
C SER A 227 -13.23 -9.56 6.22
N ILE A 228 -13.58 -8.62 7.11
CA ILE A 228 -12.64 -7.62 7.63
C ILE A 228 -11.55 -8.26 8.47
N ARG A 229 -11.89 -9.25 9.31
CA ARG A 229 -10.90 -10.00 10.10
C ARG A 229 -9.90 -10.73 9.20
N ILE A 230 -10.37 -11.44 8.18
CA ILE A 230 -9.50 -12.16 7.22
C ILE A 230 -8.57 -11.15 6.53
N PHE A 231 -9.11 -10.03 6.05
CA PHE A 231 -8.32 -8.98 5.41
C PHE A 231 -7.26 -8.39 6.35
N ALA A 232 -7.63 -8.10 7.59
CA ALA A 232 -6.71 -7.58 8.61
C ALA A 232 -5.61 -8.58 8.95
N ASN A 233 -5.96 -9.85 9.19
CA ASN A 233 -5.01 -10.91 9.49
C ASN A 233 -4.01 -11.08 8.34
N TRP A 234 -4.47 -11.08 7.09
CA TRP A 234 -3.62 -11.16 5.91
C TRP A 234 -2.62 -9.98 5.82
N MET A 235 -3.10 -8.74 6.00
CA MET A 235 -2.22 -7.55 5.94
C MET A 235 -1.21 -7.49 7.09
N TYR A 236 -1.64 -7.80 8.32
CA TYR A 236 -0.85 -7.59 9.53
C TYR A 236 -0.06 -8.85 9.96
N GLN A 237 -0.17 -9.96 9.23
CA GLN A 237 0.68 -11.13 9.41
C GLN A 237 2.15 -10.70 9.34
N SER A 238 2.94 -11.06 10.36
CA SER A 238 4.37 -10.74 10.44
C SER A 238 4.69 -9.26 10.21
N SER A 239 3.83 -8.35 10.69
CA SER A 239 3.99 -6.91 10.48
C SER A 239 4.99 -6.26 11.44
N SER A 240 5.94 -5.53 10.85
CA SER A 240 6.91 -4.65 11.51
C SER A 240 6.51 -3.17 11.38
N LEU A 241 6.17 -2.73 10.16
CA LEU A 241 5.76 -1.34 9.85
C LEU A 241 4.25 -1.23 9.59
N HIS A 242 3.62 -0.23 10.22
CA HIS A 242 2.21 0.11 10.04
C HIS A 242 1.84 1.44 10.70
N LEU A 243 0.67 2.00 10.35
CA LEU A 243 0.03 3.06 11.10
C LEU A 243 -0.72 2.50 12.32
N ASN A 244 -0.23 2.84 13.51
CA ASN A 244 -0.81 2.49 14.81
C ASN A 244 -2.32 2.77 14.90
N ARG A 245 -2.80 3.91 14.39
CA ARG A 245 -4.23 4.26 14.44
C ARG A 245 -5.10 3.26 13.67
N LYS A 246 -4.63 2.77 12.51
CA LYS A 246 -5.39 1.86 11.64
C LYS A 246 -5.37 0.45 12.20
N ARG A 247 -4.20 0.00 12.68
CA ARG A 247 -4.08 -1.28 13.38
C ARG A 247 -4.96 -1.35 14.63
N LYS A 248 -4.93 -0.32 15.47
CA LYS A 248 -5.77 -0.25 16.69
C LYS A 248 -7.26 -0.37 16.39
N GLU A 249 -7.73 0.17 15.27
CA GLU A 249 -9.14 -0.01 14.88
C GLU A 249 -9.46 -1.50 14.65
N PHE A 250 -8.61 -2.26 13.97
CA PHE A 250 -8.84 -3.70 13.78
C PHE A 250 -8.76 -4.50 15.09
N GLU A 251 -7.94 -4.07 16.04
CA GLU A 251 -7.79 -4.71 17.36
C GLU A 251 -9.02 -4.51 18.27
N ARG A 252 -9.96 -3.63 17.93
CA ARG A 252 -11.22 -3.47 18.67
C ARG A 252 -12.14 -4.69 18.53
N GLU A 253 -12.00 -5.49 17.47
CA GLU A 253 -12.71 -6.77 17.36
C GLU A 253 -12.00 -7.80 18.26
N THR A 254 -12.70 -8.28 19.29
CA THR A 254 -12.17 -9.19 20.30
C THR A 254 -12.76 -10.60 20.19
N LEU A 255 -13.77 -10.80 19.35
CA LEU A 255 -14.32 -12.12 19.11
C LEU A 255 -13.32 -13.01 18.40
N ALA A 256 -13.30 -14.28 18.82
CA ALA A 256 -12.52 -15.34 18.18
C ALA A 256 -13.02 -15.61 16.75
N ASP A 257 -12.08 -15.97 15.86
CA ASP A 257 -12.35 -16.19 14.44
C ASP A 257 -13.46 -17.23 14.19
N THR A 258 -13.57 -18.25 15.04
CA THR A 258 -14.59 -19.30 14.96
C THR A 258 -16.01 -18.81 15.24
N LYS A 259 -16.15 -17.64 15.88
CA LYS A 259 -17.45 -17.02 16.23
C LYS A 259 -17.83 -15.89 15.28
N LEU A 260 -16.98 -15.56 14.31
CA LEU A 260 -17.25 -14.48 13.36
C LEU A 260 -18.02 -15.00 12.16
N GLU A 261 -19.22 -14.44 11.96
CA GLU A 261 -20.02 -14.65 10.77
C GLU A 261 -20.34 -13.32 10.11
N ASP A 262 -20.32 -13.32 8.77
CA ASP A 262 -20.80 -12.19 8.01
C ASP A 262 -22.32 -12.25 7.96
N ARG A 263 -22.97 -11.13 8.27
CA ARG A 263 -24.44 -11.05 8.18
C ARG A 263 -24.87 -11.33 6.75
N ASN A 264 -25.82 -12.26 6.58
CA ASN A 264 -26.53 -12.43 5.31
C ASN A 264 -27.15 -11.09 4.92
N LYS A 265 -26.63 -10.47 3.86
CA LYS A 265 -27.12 -9.17 3.39
C LYS A 265 -28.45 -9.34 2.67
N LEU A 266 -29.53 -9.46 3.45
CA LEU A 266 -30.90 -9.57 2.97
C LEU A 266 -31.38 -8.32 2.19
N TYR A 267 -30.61 -7.23 2.13
CA TYR A 267 -31.06 -5.96 1.55
C TYR A 267 -30.15 -5.39 0.44
N THR A 268 -29.16 -6.14 -0.08
CA THR A 268 -28.42 -5.67 -1.27
C THR A 268 -29.32 -5.69 -2.51
N SER A 269 -29.08 -4.78 -3.47
CA SER A 269 -29.88 -4.72 -4.70
C SER A 269 -29.85 -6.06 -5.47
N LEU A 270 -28.69 -6.73 -5.49
CA LEU A 270 -28.54 -8.06 -6.08
C LEU A 270 -29.36 -9.12 -5.31
N ALA A 271 -29.23 -9.19 -3.98
CA ALA A 271 -29.99 -10.17 -3.20
C ALA A 271 -31.51 -9.92 -3.25
N ILE A 272 -31.94 -8.66 -3.37
CA ILE A 272 -33.35 -8.32 -3.59
C ILE A 272 -33.79 -8.75 -5.01
N LYS A 273 -32.94 -8.54 -6.02
CA LYS A 273 -33.20 -8.97 -7.40
C LYS A 273 -33.33 -10.49 -7.51
N GLU A 274 -32.39 -11.24 -6.94
CA GLU A 274 -32.43 -12.71 -6.88
C GLU A 274 -33.68 -13.21 -6.15
N ARG A 275 -34.05 -12.58 -5.03
CA ARG A 275 -35.27 -12.95 -4.28
C ARG A 275 -36.53 -12.68 -5.09
N LYS A 276 -36.59 -11.57 -5.83
CA LYS A 276 -37.69 -11.25 -6.75
C LYS A 276 -37.77 -12.27 -7.90
N GLU A 277 -36.64 -12.65 -8.48
CA GLU A 277 -36.60 -13.67 -9.53
C GLU A 277 -37.07 -15.03 -9.01
N ARG A 278 -36.60 -15.46 -7.82
CA ARG A 278 -37.07 -16.69 -7.17
C ARG A 278 -38.56 -16.62 -6.80
N PHE A 279 -39.05 -15.46 -6.35
CA PHE A 279 -40.48 -15.24 -6.09
C PHE A 279 -41.32 -15.49 -7.35
N LEU A 280 -40.90 -14.93 -8.50
CA LEU A 280 -41.58 -15.13 -9.78
C LEU A 280 -41.48 -16.57 -10.29
N GLN A 281 -40.41 -17.31 -9.98
CA GLN A 281 -40.32 -18.73 -10.30
C GLN A 281 -41.28 -19.57 -9.45
N LEU A 282 -41.36 -19.31 -8.15
CA LEU A 282 -42.25 -20.05 -7.26
C LEU A 282 -43.73 -19.77 -7.57
N ILE A 283 -44.08 -18.55 -7.99
CA ILE A 283 -45.46 -18.25 -8.41
C ILE A 283 -45.85 -18.99 -9.69
N LYS A 284 -44.90 -19.22 -10.63
CA LYS A 284 -45.13 -20.08 -11.82
C LYS A 284 -45.43 -21.53 -11.45
N ASN A 285 -44.91 -21.99 -10.31
CA ASN A 285 -45.15 -23.33 -9.80
C ASN A 285 -46.45 -23.43 -8.97
N ASN A 286 -47.37 -22.46 -9.11
CA ASN A 286 -48.67 -22.41 -8.40
C ASN A 286 -48.60 -22.35 -6.87
N TYR A 287 -47.49 -21.88 -6.29
CA TYR A 287 -47.42 -21.62 -4.85
C TYR A 287 -48.28 -20.41 -4.47
N SER A 288 -48.89 -20.42 -3.29
CA SER A 288 -49.60 -19.23 -2.77
C SER A 288 -48.59 -18.15 -2.36
N ILE A 289 -49.01 -16.87 -2.44
CA ILE A 289 -48.17 -15.73 -2.04
C ILE A 289 -47.62 -15.92 -0.62
N ARG A 290 -48.46 -16.41 0.30
CA ARG A 290 -48.09 -16.68 1.69
C ARG A 290 -46.97 -17.72 1.79
N MET A 291 -47.12 -18.86 1.11
CA MET A 291 -46.10 -19.92 1.10
C MET A 291 -44.77 -19.44 0.51
N ILE A 292 -44.80 -18.60 -0.52
CA ILE A 292 -43.58 -18.02 -1.10
C ILE A 292 -42.92 -17.05 -0.12
N CYS A 293 -43.69 -16.25 0.61
CA CYS A 293 -43.16 -15.34 1.62
C CYS A 293 -42.48 -16.11 2.77
N GLU A 294 -43.08 -17.21 3.23
CA GLU A 294 -42.51 -18.11 4.23
C GLU A 294 -41.21 -18.76 3.72
N GLU A 295 -41.22 -19.33 2.51
CA GLU A 295 -40.06 -19.96 1.85
C GLU A 295 -38.88 -18.99 1.66
N LEU A 296 -39.17 -17.73 1.30
CA LEU A 296 -38.14 -16.71 1.08
C LEU A 296 -37.77 -15.94 2.36
N ASN A 297 -38.37 -16.29 3.50
CA ASN A 297 -38.21 -15.61 4.78
C ASN A 297 -38.39 -14.08 4.68
N ILE A 298 -39.46 -13.66 4.01
CA ILE A 298 -39.86 -12.25 3.88
C ILE A 298 -41.29 -12.07 4.40
N LYS A 299 -41.61 -10.87 4.89
CA LYS A 299 -42.98 -10.53 5.27
C LYS A 299 -43.81 -10.16 4.04
N GLU A 300 -45.12 -10.43 4.06
CA GLU A 300 -46.04 -10.10 2.95
C GLU A 300 -46.05 -8.61 2.58
N GLU A 301 -45.79 -7.71 3.55
CA GLU A 301 -45.68 -6.28 3.26
C GLU A 301 -44.52 -5.98 2.30
N THR A 302 -43.46 -6.79 2.33
CA THR A 302 -42.33 -6.68 1.39
C THR A 302 -42.79 -6.92 -0.04
N PHE A 303 -43.64 -7.92 -0.27
CA PHE A 303 -44.26 -8.18 -1.58
C PHE A 303 -45.15 -7.01 -2.01
N HIS A 304 -46.01 -6.50 -1.13
CA HIS A 304 -46.87 -5.35 -1.46
C HIS A 304 -46.05 -4.09 -1.78
N VAL A 305 -44.92 -3.88 -1.11
CA VAL A 305 -43.99 -2.79 -1.44
C VAL A 305 -43.39 -3.00 -2.83
N TRP A 306 -42.97 -4.22 -3.19
CA TRP A 306 -42.46 -4.53 -4.54
C TRP A 306 -43.51 -4.28 -5.62
N MET A 307 -44.74 -4.75 -5.42
CA MET A 307 -45.85 -4.52 -6.35
C MET A 307 -46.16 -3.03 -6.55
N ARG A 308 -45.96 -2.21 -5.51
CA ARG A 308 -46.24 -0.76 -5.56
C ARG A 308 -45.11 0.06 -6.17
N LYS A 309 -43.86 -0.26 -5.82
CA LYS A 309 -42.68 0.58 -6.10
C LYS A 309 -41.77 0.06 -7.22
N ASP A 310 -41.87 -1.21 -7.60
CA ASP A 310 -41.05 -1.82 -8.65
C ASP A 310 -41.93 -2.20 -9.85
N GLU A 311 -41.98 -1.30 -10.82
CA GLU A 311 -42.82 -1.47 -12.02
C GLU A 311 -42.43 -2.71 -12.82
N LYS A 312 -41.13 -3.02 -12.91
CA LYS A 312 -40.63 -4.18 -13.66
C LYS A 312 -41.11 -5.48 -13.00
N PHE A 313 -40.95 -5.59 -11.68
CA PHE A 313 -41.45 -6.75 -10.93
C PHE A 313 -42.96 -6.91 -11.07
N ARG A 314 -43.73 -5.82 -10.95
CA ARG A 314 -45.19 -5.83 -11.10
C ARG A 314 -45.62 -6.36 -12.47
N ARG A 315 -45.02 -5.86 -13.56
CA ARG A 315 -45.32 -6.34 -14.92
C ARG A 315 -44.99 -7.82 -15.08
N SER A 316 -43.83 -8.26 -14.59
CA SER A 316 -43.46 -9.68 -14.65
C SER A 316 -44.40 -10.57 -13.85
N PHE A 317 -44.89 -10.13 -12.70
CA PHE A 317 -45.86 -10.86 -11.89
C PHE A 317 -47.22 -10.97 -12.59
N GLN A 318 -47.71 -9.87 -13.19
CA GLN A 318 -48.98 -9.85 -13.94
C GLN A 318 -48.95 -10.75 -15.19
N ASN A 319 -47.79 -10.89 -15.84
CA ASN A 319 -47.67 -11.75 -17.03
C ASN A 319 -47.66 -13.26 -16.71
N ILE A 320 -47.47 -13.64 -15.44
CA ILE A 320 -47.42 -15.05 -15.03
C ILE A 320 -48.80 -15.55 -14.59
N ARG A 321 -49.66 -14.64 -14.12
CA ARG A 321 -50.91 -14.96 -13.43
C ARG A 321 -52.10 -14.74 -14.35
#